data_AF-A0A0V1C3D5-F1
#
_entry.id   AF-A0A0V1C3D5-F1
#
_cell.length_a   1.000
_cell.length_b   1.000
_cell.length_c   1.000
_cell.angle_alpha   90.00
_cell.angle_beta   90.00
_cell.angle_gamma   90.00
#
_symmetry.space_group_name_H-M   'P 1'
#
loop_
_entity.id
_entity.type
_entity.pdbx_description
1 polymer ?
#
loop_
_entity_poly.entity_id
_entity_poly.type
_entity_poly.pdbx_seq_one_letter_code
_entity_poly.pdbx_strand_id
1 'polypeptide(L)'
;MILISLDKSQTQEKMQNHLQLLVHFILILFSQSQNPKCQANNGGAEGAFRAILYKAPGQTRGKIIVSNNAGAWEDGAQVLTTRQGQSFGVTLQHVVENHNEIKFLAYNNVPPGMPNVKTKSNSKGVIIVQTTQNTDAASWIVHTVPGFPAAKTGYSWPVAENAKGHILICLTISESQINAIAASLLRAEPL
;
A
#
# COMPACT_ATOMS: atom_id res chain seq x y z
N MET A 1 -37.60 27.65 -47.76
CA MET A 1 -37.40 27.46 -46.31
C MET A 1 -36.31 26.40 -46.18
N ILE A 2 -35.13 26.79 -45.71
CA ILE A 2 -33.92 25.92 -45.64
C ILE A 2 -34.03 25.07 -44.36
N LEU A 3 -34.14 23.74 -44.49
CA LEU A 3 -34.01 22.83 -43.36
C LEU A 3 -32.53 22.69 -43.00
N ILE A 4 -32.14 23.20 -41.84
CA ILE A 4 -30.83 22.97 -41.25
C ILE A 4 -30.85 21.56 -40.65
N SER A 5 -30.29 20.58 -41.36
CA SER A 5 -30.00 19.26 -40.80
C SER A 5 -28.83 19.41 -39.84
N LEU A 6 -29.12 19.67 -38.57
CA LEU A 6 -28.11 19.58 -37.50
C LEU A 6 -27.58 18.15 -37.47
N ASP A 7 -26.30 18.01 -37.81
CA ASP A 7 -25.54 16.76 -37.83
C ASP A 7 -25.51 16.13 -36.42
N LYS A 8 -26.56 15.35 -36.14
CA LYS A 8 -26.71 14.58 -34.91
C LYS A 8 -25.61 13.51 -34.81
N SER A 9 -24.98 13.11 -35.93
CA SER A 9 -24.00 12.02 -35.97
C SER A 9 -22.70 12.42 -35.30
N GLN A 10 -22.11 13.56 -35.68
CA GLN A 10 -20.85 14.03 -35.07
C GLN A 10 -20.97 14.35 -33.58
N THR A 11 -22.11 14.91 -33.16
CA THR A 11 -22.33 15.28 -31.77
C THR A 11 -22.49 14.03 -30.89
N GLN A 12 -23.14 12.98 -31.40
CA GLN A 12 -23.31 11.70 -30.69
C GLN A 12 -21.99 10.93 -30.58
N GLU A 13 -21.19 10.87 -31.64
CA GLU A 13 -19.87 10.22 -31.62
C GLU A 13 -18.90 10.93 -30.66
N LYS A 14 -18.91 12.28 -30.64
CA LYS A 14 -18.10 13.07 -29.71
C LYS A 14 -18.51 12.86 -28.25
N MET A 15 -19.82 12.74 -27.97
CA MET A 15 -20.32 12.41 -26.62
C MET A 15 -19.98 10.97 -26.22
N GLN A 16 -20.08 10.01 -27.13
CA GLN A 16 -19.72 8.61 -26.91
C GLN A 16 -18.24 8.47 -26.55
N ASN A 17 -17.35 9.13 -27.30
CA ASN A 17 -15.91 9.12 -27.03
C ASN A 17 -15.56 9.79 -25.69
N HIS A 18 -16.26 10.87 -25.33
CA HIS A 18 -16.04 11.56 -24.05
C HIS A 18 -16.52 10.74 -22.85
N LEU A 19 -17.65 10.05 -22.99
CA LEU A 19 -18.18 9.13 -21.99
C LEU A 19 -17.27 7.92 -21.83
N GLN A 20 -16.77 7.36 -22.93
CA GLN A 20 -15.83 6.27 -22.93
C GLN A 20 -14.51 6.68 -22.25
N LEU A 21 -13.98 7.88 -22.51
CA LEU A 21 -12.79 8.41 -21.83
C LEU A 21 -13.00 8.57 -20.31
N LEU A 22 -14.16 9.08 -19.88
CA LEU A 22 -14.52 9.21 -18.47
C LEU A 22 -14.64 7.85 -17.77
N VAL A 23 -15.24 6.87 -18.43
CA VAL A 23 -15.33 5.49 -17.90
C VAL A 23 -13.93 4.87 -17.77
N HIS A 24 -13.05 5.07 -18.75
CA HIS A 24 -11.66 4.60 -18.64
C HIS A 24 -10.92 5.30 -17.49
N PHE A 25 -11.10 6.62 -17.32
CA PHE A 25 -10.49 7.37 -16.22
C PHE A 25 -10.98 6.89 -14.84
N ILE A 26 -12.29 6.65 -14.71
CA ILE A 26 -12.90 6.10 -13.50
C ILE A 26 -12.40 4.67 -13.22
N LEU A 27 -12.31 3.80 -14.24
CA LEU A 27 -11.76 2.45 -14.10
C LEU A 27 -10.28 2.46 -13.71
N ILE A 28 -9.49 3.39 -14.25
CA ILE A 28 -8.08 3.57 -13.86
C ILE A 28 -8.00 3.98 -12.37
N LEU A 29 -8.81 4.95 -11.93
CA LEU A 29 -8.89 5.36 -10.52
C LEU A 29 -9.28 4.19 -9.58
N PHE A 30 -10.23 3.35 -9.98
CA PHE A 30 -10.60 2.15 -9.21
C PHE A 30 -9.50 1.07 -9.26
N SER A 31 -8.78 0.93 -10.37
CA SER A 31 -7.68 -0.02 -10.54
C SER A 31 -6.47 0.33 -9.69
N GLN A 32 -6.20 1.63 -9.45
CA GLN A 32 -5.12 2.06 -8.54
C GLN A 32 -5.36 1.65 -7.08
N SER A 33 -6.63 1.42 -6.68
CA SER A 33 -6.97 1.04 -5.30
C SER A 33 -6.72 -0.44 -4.99
N GLN A 34 -6.41 -1.30 -5.98
CA GLN A 34 -6.36 -2.76 -5.79
C GLN A 34 -4.95 -3.37 -5.84
N ASN A 35 -3.92 -2.54 -6.04
CA ASN A 35 -2.57 -3.03 -6.26
C ASN A 35 -1.77 -3.11 -4.94
N PRO A 36 -1.27 -4.31 -4.53
CA PRO A 36 -0.49 -4.47 -3.31
C PRO A 36 0.94 -3.92 -3.41
N LYS A 37 1.37 -3.37 -4.54
CA LYS A 37 2.68 -2.74 -4.71
C LYS A 37 2.88 -1.56 -3.76
N CYS A 38 4.14 -1.21 -3.54
CA CYS A 38 4.48 -0.03 -2.76
C CYS A 38 3.89 1.21 -3.43
N GLN A 39 3.43 2.14 -2.61
CA GLN A 39 2.77 3.36 -3.09
C GLN A 39 3.72 4.56 -2.95
N ALA A 40 3.57 5.55 -3.82
CA ALA A 40 4.28 6.81 -3.74
C ALA A 40 3.93 7.57 -2.44
N ASN A 41 4.63 8.68 -2.18
CA ASN A 41 4.46 9.47 -0.96
C ASN A 41 2.98 9.82 -0.68
N ASN A 42 2.26 10.26 -1.72
CA ASN A 42 0.84 10.62 -1.69
C ASN A 42 -0.12 9.41 -1.78
N GLY A 43 0.36 8.18 -1.65
CA GLY A 43 -0.46 6.97 -1.76
C GLY A 43 -0.91 6.62 -3.20
N GLY A 44 -0.35 7.26 -4.22
CA GLY A 44 -0.59 6.91 -5.63
C GLY A 44 0.31 5.77 -6.13
N ALA A 45 -0.12 5.06 -7.16
CA ALA A 45 0.58 3.89 -7.69
C ALA A 45 1.77 4.19 -8.61
N GLU A 46 2.06 5.46 -8.90
CA GLU A 46 3.03 5.84 -9.92
C GLU A 46 4.48 5.51 -9.50
N GLY A 47 5.03 4.43 -10.05
CA GLY A 47 6.48 4.18 -10.15
C GLY A 47 7.22 3.88 -8.83
N ALA A 48 6.51 3.78 -7.71
CA ALA A 48 7.11 3.43 -6.43
C ALA A 48 7.34 1.91 -6.32
N PHE A 49 8.52 1.44 -6.71
CA PHE A 49 8.93 0.06 -6.44
C PHE A 49 9.58 -0.10 -5.06
N ARG A 50 9.98 1.01 -4.41
CA ARG A 50 10.50 1.03 -3.03
C ARG A 50 10.06 2.28 -2.29
N ALA A 51 9.83 2.14 -0.99
CA ALA A 51 9.61 3.25 -0.08
C ALA A 51 10.32 3.01 1.25
N ILE A 52 10.94 4.05 1.82
CA ILE A 52 11.51 4.02 3.17
C ILE A 52 10.93 5.21 3.92
N LEU A 53 10.29 4.95 5.05
CA LEU A 53 9.74 5.96 5.94
C LEU A 53 10.46 5.91 7.28
N TYR A 54 10.94 7.06 7.73
CA TYR A 54 11.47 7.26 9.06
C TYR A 54 10.55 8.21 9.85
N LYS A 55 9.98 7.73 10.95
CA LYS A 55 9.22 8.54 11.89
C LYS A 55 10.10 8.86 13.09
N ALA A 56 10.37 10.14 13.33
CA ALA A 56 11.13 10.57 14.50
C ALA A 56 10.31 10.42 15.81
N PRO A 57 10.95 10.29 16.98
CA PRO A 57 10.29 10.38 18.28
C PRO A 57 9.46 11.66 18.43
N GLY A 58 8.27 11.56 19.01
CA GLY A 58 7.34 12.68 19.21
C GLY A 58 6.59 13.14 17.96
N GLN A 59 6.89 12.59 16.78
CA GLN A 59 6.23 12.95 15.53
C GLN A 59 5.11 11.96 15.18
N THR A 60 4.03 12.47 14.61
CA THR A 60 2.91 11.69 14.05
C THR A 60 3.03 11.47 12.54
N ARG A 61 3.95 12.21 11.90
CA ARG A 61 4.31 12.12 10.48
C ARG A 61 5.76 11.67 10.36
N GLY A 62 6.05 10.90 9.32
CA GLY A 62 7.42 10.51 8.98
C GLY A 62 8.02 11.37 7.88
N LYS A 63 9.32 11.27 7.73
CA LYS A 63 10.02 11.60 6.50
C LYS A 63 10.06 10.35 5.62
N ILE A 64 9.95 10.50 4.30
CA ILE A 64 9.90 9.38 3.36
C ILE A 64 10.81 9.60 2.15
N ILE A 65 11.42 8.52 1.68
CA ILE A 65 12.06 8.42 0.36
C ILE A 65 11.29 7.38 -0.44
N VAL A 66 10.92 7.72 -1.67
CA VAL A 66 10.26 6.82 -2.63
C VAL A 66 11.09 6.71 -3.88
N SER A 67 11.07 5.56 -4.55
CA SER A 67 11.96 5.29 -5.68
C SER A 67 11.79 6.22 -6.89
N ASN A 68 10.62 6.83 -7.04
CA ASN A 68 10.35 7.83 -8.09
C ASN A 68 10.87 9.23 -7.72
N ASN A 69 11.32 9.46 -6.48
CA ASN A 69 12.02 10.67 -6.05
C ASN A 69 13.05 10.34 -4.94
N ALA A 70 14.16 9.72 -5.33
CA ALA A 70 15.16 9.21 -4.38
C ALA A 70 16.20 10.26 -3.90
N GLY A 71 16.10 11.52 -4.37
CA GLY A 71 17.13 12.54 -4.17
C GLY A 71 17.18 13.16 -2.77
N ALA A 72 16.08 13.10 -2.00
CA ALA A 72 16.00 13.65 -0.67
C ALA A 72 14.89 13.01 0.17
N TRP A 73 15.02 13.11 1.49
CA TRP A 73 13.92 12.83 2.41
C TRP A 73 12.86 13.93 2.31
N GLU A 74 11.62 13.55 1.99
CA GLU A 74 10.48 14.45 1.95
C GLU A 74 9.59 14.28 3.18
N ASP A 75 8.72 15.26 3.44
CA ASP A 75 7.61 15.04 4.38
C ASP A 75 6.64 14.00 3.84
N GLY A 76 6.24 13.06 4.70
CA GLY A 76 5.16 12.14 4.38
C GLY A 76 3.86 12.90 4.12
N ALA A 77 3.19 12.61 3.01
CA ALA A 77 2.02 13.35 2.56
C ALA A 77 0.89 13.41 3.60
N GLN A 78 0.79 12.38 4.44
CA GLN A 78 -0.20 12.28 5.52
C GLN A 78 0.43 11.79 6.83
N VAL A 79 -0.27 12.03 7.94
CA VAL A 79 0.08 11.47 9.25
C VAL A 79 -0.14 9.96 9.28
N LEU A 80 0.59 9.24 10.13
CA LEU A 80 0.55 7.78 10.17
C LEU A 80 -0.76 7.19 10.69
N THR A 81 -1.63 8.00 11.30
CA THR A 81 -2.99 7.60 11.68
C THR A 81 -3.97 7.61 10.50
N THR A 82 -3.56 8.14 9.34
CA THR A 82 -4.41 8.27 8.15
C THR A 82 -4.04 7.22 7.11
N ARG A 83 -5.02 6.47 6.61
CA ARG A 83 -4.82 5.48 5.54
C ARG A 83 -4.75 6.13 4.16
N GLN A 84 -5.76 6.92 3.81
CA GLN A 84 -5.91 7.51 2.47
C GLN A 84 -4.83 8.56 2.23
N GLY A 85 -4.22 8.53 1.04
CA GLY A 85 -3.15 9.46 0.68
C GLY A 85 -1.82 9.25 1.41
N GLN A 86 -1.69 8.19 2.22
CA GLN A 86 -0.47 7.82 2.95
C GLN A 86 0.13 6.58 2.28
N SER A 87 1.40 6.66 1.85
CA SER A 87 2.14 5.58 1.16
C SER A 87 1.89 4.16 1.75
N PHE A 88 2.33 3.91 2.98
CA PHE A 88 2.18 2.61 3.65
C PHE A 88 0.73 2.26 3.99
N GLY A 89 -0.12 3.25 4.27
CA GLY A 89 -1.54 3.10 4.58
C GLY A 89 -2.30 2.57 3.38
N VAL A 90 -2.06 3.14 2.19
CA VAL A 90 -2.66 2.64 0.95
C VAL A 90 -2.10 1.26 0.60
N THR A 91 -0.78 1.02 0.72
CA THR A 91 -0.22 -0.34 0.51
C THR A 91 -0.88 -1.39 1.42
N LEU A 92 -1.20 -1.04 2.66
CA LEU A 92 -1.82 -1.94 3.64
C LEU A 92 -3.35 -2.04 3.53
N GLN A 93 -4.01 -1.34 2.59
CA GLN A 93 -5.47 -1.25 2.52
C GLN A 93 -6.15 -2.63 2.61
N HIS A 94 -5.69 -3.60 1.84
CA HIS A 94 -6.29 -4.94 1.78
C HIS A 94 -5.77 -5.94 2.82
N VAL A 95 -4.82 -5.49 3.66
CA VAL A 95 -4.43 -6.21 4.89
C VAL A 95 -5.43 -5.90 6.00
N VAL A 96 -5.88 -4.65 6.06
CA VAL A 96 -6.79 -4.16 7.11
C VAL A 96 -8.27 -4.22 6.70
N GLU A 97 -8.55 -4.33 5.41
CA GLU A 97 -9.88 -4.57 4.82
C GLU A 97 -9.94 -5.95 4.12
N ASN A 98 -11.11 -6.36 3.64
CA ASN A 98 -11.30 -7.62 2.92
C ASN A 98 -11.26 -7.42 1.41
N HIS A 99 -10.43 -8.22 0.73
CA HIS A 99 -10.41 -8.33 -0.73
C HIS A 99 -10.19 -9.79 -1.12
N ASN A 100 -10.98 -10.30 -2.08
CA ASN A 100 -10.97 -11.73 -2.43
C ASN A 100 -9.63 -12.17 -3.03
N GLU A 101 -9.04 -11.28 -3.82
CA GLU A 101 -7.83 -11.56 -4.60
C GLU A 101 -6.55 -11.16 -3.87
N ILE A 102 -6.63 -10.60 -2.66
CA ILE A 102 -5.43 -10.26 -1.87
C ILE A 102 -5.25 -11.26 -0.74
N LYS A 103 -4.04 -11.78 -0.61
CA LYS A 103 -3.58 -12.59 0.52
C LYS A 103 -2.39 -11.90 1.19
N PHE A 104 -2.20 -12.15 2.48
CA PHE A 104 -1.05 -11.62 3.19
C PHE A 104 -0.59 -12.55 4.31
N LEU A 105 0.67 -12.37 4.69
CA LEU A 105 1.29 -12.91 5.90
C LEU A 105 1.81 -11.73 6.71
N ALA A 106 1.24 -11.50 7.89
CA ALA A 106 1.76 -10.51 8.85
C ALA A 106 2.52 -11.25 9.95
N TYR A 107 3.72 -10.78 10.27
CA TYR A 107 4.55 -11.31 11.33
C TYR A 107 5.00 -10.19 12.26
N ASN A 108 4.93 -10.41 13.57
CA ASN A 108 5.28 -9.40 14.57
C ASN A 108 5.47 -10.06 15.94
N ASN A 109 6.58 -9.78 16.64
CA ASN A 109 6.78 -10.30 18.00
C ASN A 109 5.93 -9.59 19.08
N VAL A 110 5.27 -8.49 18.73
CA VAL A 110 4.26 -7.82 19.54
C VAL A 110 3.06 -7.53 18.65
N PRO A 111 2.31 -8.54 18.23
CA PRO A 111 1.19 -8.37 17.30
C PRO A 111 0.03 -7.60 17.97
N PRO A 112 -0.77 -6.86 17.20
CA PRO A 112 -1.95 -6.19 17.74
C PRO A 112 -2.93 -7.19 18.36
N GLY A 113 -3.41 -6.89 19.57
CA GLY A 113 -4.45 -7.69 20.24
C GLY A 113 -4.00 -9.02 20.84
N MET A 114 -2.73 -9.45 20.67
CA MET A 114 -2.22 -10.68 21.29
C MET A 114 -1.05 -10.37 22.23
N PRO A 115 -1.31 -10.13 23.54
CA PRO A 115 -0.25 -9.91 24.51
C PRO A 115 0.51 -11.21 24.80
N ASN A 116 1.75 -11.10 25.28
CA ASN A 116 2.58 -12.20 25.79
C ASN A 116 2.99 -13.27 24.77
N VAL A 117 3.05 -12.93 23.48
CA VAL A 117 3.64 -13.82 22.48
C VAL A 117 5.14 -14.01 22.74
N LYS A 118 5.59 -15.27 22.72
CA LYS A 118 7.01 -15.63 22.78
C LYS A 118 7.49 -16.01 21.38
N THR A 119 8.47 -15.29 20.87
CA THR A 119 9.11 -15.56 19.57
C THR A 119 10.62 -15.71 19.75
N LYS A 120 11.29 -16.29 18.75
CA LYS A 120 12.76 -16.32 18.69
C LYS A 120 13.36 -15.11 17.98
N SER A 121 12.51 -14.28 17.36
CA SER A 121 12.92 -13.12 16.56
C SER A 121 12.08 -11.89 16.86
N ASN A 122 12.73 -10.73 16.85
CA ASN A 122 12.10 -9.42 17.03
C ASN A 122 11.61 -8.80 15.71
N SER A 123 11.74 -9.54 14.60
CA SER A 123 11.39 -9.08 13.26
C SER A 123 9.89 -8.86 13.12
N LYS A 124 9.51 -7.85 12.34
CA LYS A 124 8.12 -7.50 12.05
C LYS A 124 7.95 -7.12 10.60
N GLY A 125 6.80 -7.42 10.02
CA GLY A 125 6.53 -7.11 8.64
C GLY A 125 5.26 -7.74 8.11
N VAL A 126 5.02 -7.48 6.83
CA VAL A 126 3.86 -7.98 6.10
C VAL A 126 4.28 -8.31 4.68
N ILE A 127 3.94 -9.50 4.21
CA ILE A 127 4.00 -9.85 2.79
C ILE A 127 2.58 -9.78 2.26
N ILE A 128 2.35 -9.07 1.16
CA ILE A 128 1.05 -8.90 0.53
C ILE A 128 1.16 -9.38 -0.92
N VAL A 129 0.20 -10.17 -1.37
CA VAL A 129 0.20 -10.82 -2.69
C VAL A 129 -1.17 -10.69 -3.32
N GLN A 130 -1.20 -10.30 -4.59
CA GLN A 130 -2.37 -10.41 -5.44
C GLN A 130 -2.41 -11.78 -6.10
N THR A 131 -3.59 -12.40 -6.12
CA THR A 131 -3.77 -13.78 -6.57
C THR A 131 -4.57 -13.88 -7.87
N THR A 132 -4.82 -12.73 -8.50
CA THR A 132 -5.44 -12.65 -9.83
C THR A 132 -4.54 -13.32 -10.86
N GLN A 133 -5.11 -14.17 -11.70
CA GLN A 133 -4.35 -14.90 -12.71
C GLN A 133 -3.57 -13.95 -13.63
N ASN A 134 -2.33 -14.31 -13.97
CA ASN A 134 -1.43 -13.53 -14.85
C ASN A 134 -1.09 -12.12 -14.33
N THR A 135 -1.26 -11.86 -13.04
CA THR A 135 -0.80 -10.62 -12.39
C THR A 135 0.46 -10.93 -11.59
N ASP A 136 1.48 -10.08 -11.71
CA ASP A 136 2.65 -10.10 -10.79
C ASP A 136 2.59 -8.83 -9.94
N ALA A 137 1.99 -8.97 -8.77
CA ALA A 137 1.86 -7.88 -7.82
C ALA A 137 1.97 -8.37 -6.38
N ALA A 138 3.12 -8.08 -5.78
CA ALA A 138 3.36 -8.31 -4.38
C ALA A 138 4.20 -7.19 -3.77
N SER A 139 4.08 -7.04 -2.46
CA SER A 139 4.98 -6.21 -1.67
C SER A 139 5.41 -6.91 -0.39
N TRP A 140 6.56 -6.48 0.10
CA TRP A 140 7.08 -6.86 1.40
C TRP A 140 7.41 -5.61 2.21
N ILE A 141 6.70 -5.47 3.32
CA ILE A 141 6.94 -4.42 4.30
C ILE A 141 7.74 -5.00 5.47
N VAL A 142 8.82 -4.33 5.85
CA VAL A 142 9.56 -4.58 7.09
C VAL A 142 9.45 -3.35 7.97
N HIS A 143 9.17 -3.51 9.26
CA HIS A 143 9.01 -2.37 10.16
C HIS A 143 9.48 -2.67 11.59
N THR A 144 9.52 -1.61 12.39
CA THR A 144 9.90 -1.64 13.81
C THR A 144 8.71 -1.45 14.77
N VAL A 145 7.52 -1.18 14.23
CA VAL A 145 6.33 -0.78 15.01
C VAL A 145 5.65 -1.99 15.69
N PRO A 146 5.62 -2.08 17.04
CA PRO A 146 4.81 -3.06 17.75
C PRO A 146 3.32 -2.72 17.62
N GLY A 147 2.45 -3.74 17.63
CA GLY A 147 0.99 -3.55 17.52
C GLY A 147 0.51 -3.14 16.13
N PHE A 148 1.32 -3.35 15.08
CA PHE A 148 1.02 -2.91 13.71
C PHE A 148 1.36 -3.99 12.67
N PRO A 149 0.62 -4.07 11.54
CA PRO A 149 -0.71 -3.48 11.35
C PRO A 149 -1.79 -4.28 12.07
N ALA A 150 -2.93 -3.64 12.37
CA ALA A 150 -4.10 -4.29 12.93
C ALA A 150 -4.91 -5.02 11.83
N ALA A 151 -4.35 -6.13 11.35
CA ALA A 151 -4.89 -6.90 10.23
C ALA A 151 -6.37 -7.28 10.46
N LYS A 152 -7.20 -7.10 9.43
CA LYS A 152 -8.66 -7.37 9.45
C LYS A 152 -9.49 -6.61 10.48
N THR A 153 -8.93 -5.60 11.16
CA THR A 153 -9.65 -4.80 12.16
C THR A 153 -9.76 -3.31 11.78
N GLY A 154 -9.43 -2.97 10.53
CA GLY A 154 -9.32 -1.58 10.08
C GLY A 154 -7.94 -0.99 10.30
N TYR A 155 -7.67 0.15 9.63
CA TYR A 155 -6.39 0.82 9.73
C TYR A 155 -6.25 1.53 11.06
N SER A 156 -5.19 1.23 11.81
CA SER A 156 -4.85 1.92 13.05
C SER A 156 -3.35 2.04 13.23
N TRP A 157 -2.90 3.21 13.66
CA TRP A 157 -1.54 3.43 14.15
C TRP A 157 -1.51 3.36 15.68
N PRO A 158 -0.59 2.61 16.30
CA PRO A 158 -0.50 2.52 17.76
C PRO A 158 -0.06 3.86 18.37
N VAL A 159 -0.96 4.52 19.10
CA VAL A 159 -0.73 5.88 19.64
C VAL A 159 0.52 5.96 20.53
N ALA A 160 0.81 4.91 21.32
CA ALA A 160 1.99 4.84 22.18
C ALA A 160 3.31 4.95 21.38
N GLU A 161 3.31 4.55 20.12
CA GLU A 161 4.48 4.56 19.24
C GLU A 161 4.76 5.95 18.65
N ASN A 162 3.91 6.95 18.89
CA ASN A 162 4.21 8.34 18.57
C ASN A 162 5.42 8.87 19.36
N ALA A 163 5.60 8.44 20.61
CA ALA A 163 6.72 8.86 21.45
C ALA A 163 8.08 8.30 20.98
N LYS A 164 8.10 7.27 20.12
CA LYS A 164 9.30 6.54 19.72
C LYS A 164 9.67 6.77 18.26
N GLY A 165 10.91 6.46 17.90
CA GLY A 165 11.37 6.47 16.51
C GLY A 165 11.06 5.14 15.82
N HIS A 166 10.63 5.18 14.56
CA HIS A 166 10.37 3.98 13.76
C HIS A 166 10.86 4.10 12.33
N ILE A 167 11.35 2.98 11.80
CA ILE A 167 11.57 2.79 10.37
C ILE A 167 10.57 1.79 9.80
N LEU A 168 10.09 2.08 8.60
CA LEU A 168 9.29 1.20 7.76
C LEU A 168 9.91 1.19 6.36
N ILE A 169 10.02 0.01 5.78
CA ILE A 169 10.55 -0.22 4.42
C ILE A 169 9.50 -1.00 3.67
N CYS A 170 9.15 -0.57 2.45
CA CYS A 170 8.33 -1.31 1.51
C CYS A 170 9.16 -1.62 0.26
N LEU A 171 9.14 -2.89 -0.15
CA LEU A 171 9.70 -3.35 -1.42
C LEU A 171 8.59 -3.97 -2.26
N THR A 172 8.42 -3.50 -3.49
CA THR A 172 7.67 -4.24 -4.51
C THR A 172 8.53 -5.42 -4.93
N ILE A 173 7.97 -6.62 -4.84
CA ILE A 173 8.66 -7.87 -5.15
C ILE A 173 7.89 -8.60 -6.24
N SER A 174 8.58 -9.46 -6.99
CA SER A 174 7.92 -10.42 -7.87
C SER A 174 7.39 -11.58 -7.04
N GLU A 175 6.25 -12.14 -7.42
CA GLU A 175 5.67 -13.35 -6.82
C GLU A 175 6.65 -14.54 -6.87
N SER A 176 7.52 -14.58 -7.88
CA SER A 176 8.59 -15.57 -7.99
C SER A 176 9.59 -15.54 -6.80
N GLN A 177 9.70 -14.42 -6.10
CA GLN A 177 10.61 -14.25 -4.96
C GLN A 177 10.01 -14.72 -3.62
N ILE A 178 8.69 -14.94 -3.55
CA ILE A 178 7.97 -15.24 -2.31
C ILE A 178 8.53 -16.48 -1.63
N ASN A 179 8.79 -17.55 -2.39
CA ASN A 179 9.30 -18.80 -1.82
C ASN A 179 10.68 -18.62 -1.15
N ALA A 180 11.56 -17.81 -1.73
CA ALA A 180 12.87 -17.50 -1.16
C ALA A 180 12.77 -16.64 0.11
N ILE A 181 11.83 -15.69 0.13
CA ILE A 181 11.53 -14.86 1.30
C ILE A 181 10.95 -15.72 2.42
N ALA A 182 9.95 -16.57 2.11
CA ALA A 182 9.33 -17.47 3.07
C ALA A 182 10.34 -18.44 3.69
N ALA A 183 11.24 -19.01 2.89
CA ALA A 183 12.32 -19.85 3.40
C ALA A 183 13.28 -19.09 4.35
N SER A 184 13.49 -17.80 4.10
CA SER A 184 14.31 -16.94 4.97
C SER A 184 13.59 -16.59 6.26
N LEU A 185 12.28 -16.32 6.20
CA LEU A 185 11.45 -16.11 7.39
C LEU A 185 11.37 -17.37 8.25
N LEU A 186 11.25 -18.55 7.64
CA LEU A 186 11.24 -19.82 8.38
C LEU A 186 12.52 -20.01 9.21
N ARG A 187 13.69 -19.58 8.69
CA ARG A 187 14.95 -19.58 9.44
C ARG A 187 15.03 -18.49 10.49
N ALA A 188 14.44 -17.33 10.21
CA ALA A 188 14.39 -16.22 11.16
C ALA A 188 13.39 -16.48 12.30
N GLU A 189 12.47 -17.44 12.16
CA GLU A 189 11.46 -17.81 13.15
C GLU A 189 10.71 -16.61 13.80
N PRO A 190 10.18 -15.65 13.00
CA PRO A 190 9.26 -14.65 13.52
C PRO A 190 7.89 -15.28 13.82
N LEU A 191 7.03 -14.56 14.55
CA LEU A 191 5.63 -14.98 14.77
C LEU A 191 4.87 -15.05 13.45
#